data_AF-A0A0C2BJI8-F1
#
_entry.id   AF-A0A0C2BJI8-F1
#
_cell.length_a   1.000
_cell.length_b   1.000
_cell.length_c   1.000
_cell.angle_alpha   90.00
_cell.angle_beta   90.00
_cell.angle_gamma   90.00
#
_symmetry.space_group_name_H-M   'P 1'
#
loop_
_entity.id
_entity.type
_entity.pdbx_description
1 polymer ?
#
loop_
_entity_poly.entity_id
_entity_poly.type
_entity_poly.pdbx_seq_one_letter_code
_entity_poly.pdbx_strand_id
1 'polypeptide(L)'
;IYIGAVNELTVLSVDELLPLHTVSTGPVKDSPLCNADGSSCLKDAVLRDTDNHNKVLHILPDGVLHCGSVRQGGNCTLHVK
;
A
#
# COMPACT_ATOMS: atom_id res chain seq x y z
N ILE A 1 10.45 -9.82 -10.15
CA ILE A 1 9.93 -8.48 -10.53
C ILE A 1 8.96 -8.02 -9.45
N TYR A 2 9.03 -6.79 -8.98
CA TYR A 2 8.08 -6.25 -7.98
C TYR A 2 7.03 -5.40 -8.68
N ILE A 3 5.75 -5.61 -8.34
CA ILE A 3 4.61 -4.89 -8.89
C ILE A 3 3.82 -4.25 -7.77
N GLY A 4 3.77 -2.92 -7.76
CA GLY A 4 2.86 -2.15 -6.93
C GLY A 4 1.55 -1.94 -7.67
N ALA A 5 0.53 -2.73 -7.33
CA ALA A 5 -0.79 -2.66 -7.93
C ALA A 5 -1.77 -1.88 -7.05
N VAL A 6 -3.05 -1.89 -7.44
CA VAL A 6 -4.13 -1.41 -6.58
C VAL A 6 -4.48 -2.53 -5.61
N ASN A 7 -4.48 -2.22 -4.31
CA ASN A 7 -4.79 -3.14 -3.21
C ASN A 7 -3.84 -4.35 -3.07
N GLU A 8 -2.76 -4.40 -3.84
CA GLU A 8 -1.85 -5.54 -3.87
C GLU A 8 -0.40 -5.14 -4.13
N LEU A 9 0.53 -5.85 -3.50
CA LEU A 9 1.95 -5.89 -3.83
C LEU A 9 2.31 -7.32 -4.24
N THR A 10 2.83 -7.48 -5.45
CA THR A 10 3.09 -8.81 -6.03
C THR A 10 4.56 -8.94 -6.45
N VAL A 11 5.15 -10.10 -6.17
CA VAL A 11 6.47 -10.49 -6.66
C VAL A 11 6.28 -11.55 -7.74
N LEU A 12 6.79 -11.30 -8.93
CA LEU A 12 6.77 -12.25 -10.04
C LEU A 12 8.12 -12.92 -10.27
N SER A 13 8.10 -14.16 -10.75
CA SER A 13 9.26 -14.84 -11.32
C SER A 13 9.77 -14.07 -12.54
N VAL A 14 11.08 -14.14 -12.80
CA VAL A 14 11.69 -13.40 -13.91
C VAL A 14 11.47 -14.13 -15.24
N ASP A 15 11.46 -15.46 -15.22
CA ASP A 15 11.42 -16.26 -16.45
C ASP A 15 10.00 -16.35 -17.03
N GLU A 16 8.99 -16.55 -16.17
CA GLU A 16 7.61 -16.86 -16.59
C GLU A 16 6.58 -15.79 -16.16
N LEU A 17 7.02 -14.74 -15.44
CA LEU A 17 6.14 -13.71 -14.87
C LEU A 17 5.02 -14.27 -13.98
N LEU A 18 5.26 -15.40 -13.34
CA LEU A 18 4.29 -16.03 -12.44
C LEU A 18 4.38 -15.45 -11.03
N PRO A 19 3.25 -15.27 -10.32
CA PRO A 19 3.26 -14.76 -8.95
C PRO A 19 3.96 -15.74 -8.00
N LEU A 20 5.03 -15.26 -7.38
CA LEU A 20 5.78 -15.96 -6.32
C LEU A 20 5.24 -15.59 -4.94
N HIS A 21 4.90 -14.32 -4.75
CA HIS A 21 4.37 -13.81 -3.49
C HIS A 21 3.42 -12.65 -3.72
N THR A 22 2.40 -12.56 -2.88
CA THR A 22 1.36 -11.54 -2.96
C THR A 22 1.01 -11.07 -1.56
N VAL A 23 0.92 -9.76 -1.38
CA VAL A 23 0.46 -9.11 -0.14
C VAL A 23 -0.69 -8.19 -0.47
N SER A 24 -1.82 -8.37 0.22
CA SER A 24 -2.93 -7.42 0.13
C SER A 24 -2.59 -6.14 0.90
N THR A 25 -2.78 -5.00 0.25
CA THR A 25 -2.53 -3.66 0.80
C THR A 25 -3.81 -2.84 0.95
N GLY A 26 -4.96 -3.39 0.55
CA GLY A 26 -6.26 -2.74 0.64
C GLY A 26 -7.40 -3.62 0.08
N PRO A 27 -8.61 -3.06 -0.09
CA PRO A 27 -8.99 -1.70 0.28
C PRO A 27 -8.95 -1.50 1.80
N VAL A 28 -8.91 -0.25 2.24
CA VAL A 28 -8.96 0.10 3.67
C VAL A 28 -10.08 1.09 3.94
N LYS A 29 -10.65 1.04 5.15
CA LYS A 29 -11.59 2.07 5.63
C LYS A 29 -10.81 3.36 5.84
N ASP A 30 -11.01 4.31 4.94
CA ASP A 30 -10.29 5.58 4.93
C ASP A 30 -11.21 6.75 4.60
N SER A 31 -10.72 7.95 4.90
CA SER A 31 -11.33 9.22 4.51
C SER A 31 -10.24 10.27 4.38
N PRO A 32 -10.32 11.17 3.38
CA PRO A 32 -9.44 12.33 3.29
C PRO A 32 -9.53 13.26 4.51
N LEU A 33 -10.53 13.09 5.38
CA LEU A 33 -10.73 13.86 6.61
C LEU A 33 -10.18 13.16 7.87
N CYS A 34 -9.52 12.02 7.72
CA CYS A 34 -8.80 11.33 8.79
C CYS A 34 -7.30 11.62 8.72
N ASN A 35 -6.63 11.55 9.86
CA ASN A 35 -5.17 11.66 9.95
C ASN A 35 -4.46 10.42 9.37
N ALA A 36 -3.14 10.51 9.23
CA ALA A 36 -2.33 9.53 8.51
C ALA A 36 -2.26 8.14 9.16
N ASP A 37 -2.46 8.00 10.47
CA ASP A 37 -2.55 6.70 11.13
C ASP A 37 -4.01 6.20 11.23
N GLY A 38 -4.98 7.03 10.84
CA GLY A 38 -6.40 6.76 10.96
C GLY A 38 -6.93 6.77 12.40
N SER A 39 -6.13 7.23 13.37
CA SER A 39 -6.52 7.26 14.79
C SER A 39 -7.53 8.36 15.12
N SER A 40 -7.61 9.40 14.30
CA SER A 40 -8.57 10.49 14.47
C SER A 40 -9.10 11.02 13.14
N CYS A 41 -10.33 11.50 13.16
CA CYS A 41 -10.98 12.10 12.01
C CYS A 41 -11.76 13.35 12.40
N LEU A 42 -11.95 14.25 11.44
CA LEU A 42 -12.87 15.37 11.60
C LEU A 42 -14.31 14.87 11.80
N LYS A 43 -15.15 15.69 12.45
CA LYS A 43 -16.50 15.32 12.91
C LYS A 43 -17.40 14.73 11.82
N ASP A 44 -17.27 15.19 10.57
CA ASP A 44 -18.10 14.77 9.43
C ASP A 44 -17.37 13.78 8.49
N ALA A 45 -16.28 13.16 8.96
CA ALA A 45 -15.56 12.17 8.19
C ALA A 45 -16.42 10.92 7.95
N VAL A 46 -16.65 10.61 6.68
CA VAL A 46 -17.28 9.35 6.26
C VAL A 46 -16.19 8.38 5.84
N LEU A 47 -15.97 7.35 6.65
CA LEU A 47 -15.07 6.25 6.30
C LEU A 47 -15.70 5.37 5.23
N ARG A 48 -14.97 5.10 4.15
CA ARG A 48 -15.38 4.21 3.06
C ARG A 48 -14.26 3.26 2.71
N ASP A 49 -14.62 2.12 2.13
CA ASP A 49 -13.61 1.26 1.52
C ASP A 49 -12.97 2.06 0.38
N THR A 50 -11.68 2.34 0.55
CA THR A 50 -10.90 3.14 -0.36
C THR A 50 -9.78 2.27 -0.90
N ASP A 51 -9.67 2.22 -2.22
CA ASP A 51 -8.62 1.49 -2.89
C ASP A 51 -7.24 2.11 -2.58
N ASN A 52 -6.31 1.23 -2.22
CA ASN A 52 -4.94 1.59 -1.98
C ASN A 52 -4.13 1.48 -3.27
N HIS A 53 -3.94 2.60 -3.95
CA HIS A 53 -3.07 2.68 -5.12
C HIS A 53 -1.62 2.79 -4.65
N ASN A 54 -0.76 1.87 -5.09
CA ASN A 54 0.68 2.05 -4.89
C ASN A 54 1.15 3.37 -5.55
N LYS A 55 1.84 4.21 -4.78
CA LYS A 55 2.38 5.51 -5.23
C LYS A 55 3.88 5.52 -5.29
N VAL A 56 4.53 4.78 -4.39
CA VAL A 56 5.98 4.61 -4.37
C VAL A 56 6.26 3.12 -4.22
N LEU A 57 7.18 2.63 -5.05
CA LEU A 57 7.78 1.31 -4.93
C LEU A 57 9.28 1.48 -5.16
N HIS A 58 10.07 1.18 -4.14
CA HIS A 58 11.51 1.40 -4.18
C HIS A 58 12.27 0.20 -3.61
N ILE A 59 13.30 -0.23 -4.33
CA ILE A 59 14.18 -1.31 -3.88
C ILE A 59 15.33 -0.68 -3.10
N LEU A 60 15.46 -1.10 -1.85
CA LEU A 60 16.53 -0.70 -0.94
C LEU A 60 17.51 -1.88 -0.74
N PRO A 61 18.71 -1.63 -0.17
CA PRO A 61 19.66 -2.69 0.13
C PRO A 61 19.08 -3.79 1.04
N ASP A 62 18.26 -3.40 2.01
CA ASP A 62 17.67 -4.21 3.08
C ASP A 62 16.28 -4.78 2.74
N GLY A 63 15.59 -4.26 1.73
CA GLY A 63 14.23 -4.67 1.45
C GLY A 63 13.56 -3.91 0.32
N VAL A 64 12.24 -3.99 0.28
CA VAL A 64 11.39 -3.23 -0.64
C VAL A 64 10.49 -2.29 0.16
N LEU A 65 10.64 -1.00 -0.08
CA LEU A 65 9.78 0.03 0.46
C LEU A 65 8.59 0.24 -0.48
N HIS A 66 7.38 0.20 0.06
CA HIS A 66 6.18 0.59 -0.67
C HIS A 66 5.36 1.62 0.11
N CYS A 67 4.78 2.59 -0.60
CA CYS A 67 3.86 3.59 -0.03
C CYS A 67 2.55 3.61 -0.83
N GLY A 68 1.44 3.61 -0.10
CA GLY A 68 0.09 3.64 -0.65
C GLY A 68 -0.51 5.03 -0.81
N SER A 69 -1.71 5.13 -1.38
CA SER A 69 -2.47 6.37 -1.52
C SER A 69 -3.39 6.68 -0.34
N VAL A 70 -3.81 5.64 0.37
CA VAL A 70 -4.67 5.72 1.54
C VAL A 70 -3.89 6.28 2.73
N ARG A 71 -4.57 6.62 3.82
CA ARG A 71 -3.93 7.08 5.06
C ARG A 71 -3.10 8.34 4.82
N GLN A 72 -3.61 9.26 4.00
CA GLN A 72 -2.94 10.50 3.57
C GLN A 72 -1.57 10.27 2.91
N GLY A 73 -1.32 9.07 2.36
CA GLY A 73 -0.01 8.68 1.84
C GLY A 73 1.09 8.57 2.90
N GLY A 74 0.74 8.67 4.20
CA GLY A 74 1.70 8.64 5.30
C GLY A 74 2.15 7.23 5.69
N ASN A 75 1.45 6.19 5.22
CA ASN A 75 1.81 4.81 5.54
C ASN A 75 2.71 4.21 4.45
N CYS A 76 4.00 4.12 4.76
CA CYS A 76 4.99 3.39 3.99
C CYS A 76 5.47 2.18 4.79
N THR A 77 5.55 1.01 4.14
CA THR A 77 6.01 -0.22 4.77
C THR A 77 7.26 -0.75 4.07
N LEU A 78 8.26 -1.11 4.86
CA LEU A 78 9.46 -1.78 4.41
C LEU A 78 9.29 -3.30 4.58
N HIS A 79 9.33 -4.03 3.47
CA HIS A 79 9.41 -5.48 3.46
C HIS A 79 10.87 -5.90 3.42
N VAL A 80 11.40 -6.33 4.56
CA VAL A 80 12.77 -6.86 4.69
C VAL A 80 12.91 -8.16 3.89
N LYS A 81 14.10 -8.40 3.34
CA LYS A 81 14.43 -9.61 2.58
C LYS A 81 14.39 -10.89 3.42
#